data_AF-A0A2R6EJN2-F1
#
_entry.id   AF-A0A2R6EJN2-F1
#
_cell.length_a   1.000
_cell.length_b   1.000
_cell.length_c   1.000
_cell.angle_alpha   90.00
_cell.angle_beta   90.00
_cell.angle_gamma   90.00
#
_symmetry.space_group_name_H-M   'P 1'
#
loop_
_entity.id
_entity.type
_entity.pdbx_description
1 polymer ?
#
loop_
_entity_poly.entity_id
_entity_poly.type
_entity_poly.pdbx_seq_one_letter_code
_entity_poly.pdbx_strand_id
1 'polypeptide(L)'
;MTQFDSATLEGVVMDGCTDLEQRDIRALTEKMTVLPEGGGVYSVTTESGSEYLIDSREGRCTCPDFEYNGARCKHIRRVEYATGEQTVPDWADSDAIDSLLGEHAEASPKVAATDGGDVIVADDDGMILDSDDTNEENGRPDDCQCWDPDSELPCFPCWREGFRESNPKATDD
;
A
#
# COMPACT_ATOMS: atom_id res chain seq x y z
N MET A 1 -42.91 34.27 -9.48
CA MET A 1 -43.15 33.52 -8.23
C MET A 1 -43.57 32.12 -8.62
N THR A 2 -42.88 31.10 -8.07
CA THR A 2 -43.06 29.64 -8.23
C THR A 2 -42.68 29.10 -9.63
N GLN A 3 -41.87 28.06 -9.81
CA GLN A 3 -41.32 27.04 -8.92
C GLN A 3 -40.01 26.50 -9.51
N PHE A 4 -39.19 25.90 -8.65
CA PHE A 4 -37.99 25.13 -8.96
C PHE A 4 -38.33 23.92 -9.85
N ASP A 5 -37.46 23.60 -10.81
CA ASP A 5 -37.27 22.22 -11.28
C ASP A 5 -35.76 21.96 -11.38
N SER A 6 -35.19 21.50 -10.26
CA SER A 6 -33.89 20.86 -10.21
C SER A 6 -34.12 19.35 -10.13
N ALA A 7 -33.95 18.70 -11.26
CA ALA A 7 -33.89 17.25 -11.44
C ALA A 7 -32.96 17.06 -12.65
N THR A 8 -31.87 16.30 -12.65
CA THR A 8 -31.47 15.16 -11.84
C THR A 8 -29.95 15.06 -11.96
N LEU A 9 -29.21 15.28 -10.86
CA LEU A 9 -27.84 14.79 -10.73
C LEU A 9 -27.95 13.43 -10.07
N GLU A 10 -28.08 12.38 -10.89
CA GLU A 10 -28.05 11.00 -10.45
C GLU A 10 -26.64 10.69 -9.94
N GLY A 11 -26.52 10.73 -8.61
CA GLY A 11 -25.37 10.27 -7.88
C GLY A 11 -25.24 8.77 -8.01
N VAL A 12 -24.10 8.33 -8.53
CA VAL A 12 -23.62 6.97 -8.36
C VAL A 12 -23.07 6.86 -6.93
N VAL A 13 -23.98 6.79 -5.95
CA VAL A 13 -23.60 6.32 -4.62
C VAL A 13 -23.55 4.81 -4.70
N MET A 14 -22.35 4.28 -4.57
CA MET A 14 -22.09 2.86 -4.43
C MET A 14 -22.68 2.41 -3.08
N ASP A 15 -23.94 2.00 -3.15
CA ASP A 15 -24.76 1.42 -2.09
C ASP A 15 -24.15 0.07 -1.68
N GLY A 16 -23.51 0.03 -0.51
CA GLY A 16 -22.90 -1.20 0.03
C GLY A 16 -21.83 -1.00 1.10
N CYS A 17 -21.27 0.19 1.25
CA CYS A 17 -20.25 0.47 2.26
C CYS A 17 -20.90 0.76 3.61
N THR A 18 -20.92 -0.23 4.50
CA THR A 18 -21.37 -0.08 5.89
C THR A 18 -20.69 1.11 6.57
N ASP A 19 -21.34 1.69 7.59
CA ASP A 19 -20.79 2.81 8.36
C ASP A 19 -19.41 2.49 8.98
N LEU A 20 -19.10 1.20 9.16
CA LEU A 20 -17.80 0.69 9.56
C LEU A 20 -16.79 0.82 8.41
N GLU A 21 -17.11 0.31 7.22
CA GLU A 21 -16.26 0.40 6.03
C GLU A 21 -15.95 1.87 5.66
N GLN A 22 -16.89 2.80 5.85
CA GLN A 22 -16.62 4.23 5.62
C GLN A 22 -15.58 4.81 6.59
N ARG A 23 -15.57 4.36 7.85
CA ARG A 23 -14.54 4.78 8.82
C ARG A 23 -13.20 4.15 8.52
N ASP A 24 -13.18 2.92 8.01
CA ASP A 24 -11.97 2.23 7.56
C ASP A 24 -11.35 2.92 6.33
N ILE A 25 -12.17 3.27 5.33
CA ILE A 25 -11.72 4.05 4.16
C ILE A 25 -11.06 5.36 4.63
N ARG A 26 -11.74 6.15 5.46
CA ARG A 26 -11.18 7.43 5.95
C ARG A 26 -9.92 7.25 6.78
N ALA A 27 -9.84 6.17 7.57
CA ALA A 27 -8.66 5.88 8.36
C ALA A 27 -7.44 5.56 7.47
N LEU A 28 -7.66 4.93 6.32
CA LEU A 28 -6.60 4.55 5.39
C LEU A 28 -6.20 5.71 4.46
N THR A 29 -7.16 6.49 3.96
CA THR A 29 -6.92 7.46 2.88
C THR A 29 -6.67 8.90 3.34
N GLU A 30 -7.24 9.33 4.48
CA GLU A 30 -7.02 10.70 4.96
C GLU A 30 -5.61 10.89 5.52
N LYS A 31 -5.07 12.11 5.36
CA LYS A 31 -3.72 12.45 5.83
C LYS A 31 -3.70 12.56 7.35
N MET A 32 -3.03 11.62 8.00
CA MET A 32 -2.91 11.54 9.46
C MET A 32 -1.55 11.04 9.91
N THR A 33 -0.89 11.81 10.76
CA THR A 33 0.38 11.45 11.39
C THR A 33 0.12 10.76 12.72
N VAL A 34 0.71 9.60 12.96
CA VAL A 34 0.56 8.82 14.20
C VAL A 34 1.91 8.80 14.92
N LEU A 35 1.98 9.40 16.11
CA LEU A 35 3.19 9.44 16.94
C LEU A 35 2.99 8.66 18.24
N PRO A 36 3.91 7.75 18.61
CA PRO A 36 3.85 7.05 19.89
C PRO A 36 4.29 7.96 21.04
N GLU A 37 3.45 8.09 22.07
CA GLU A 37 3.78 8.79 23.32
C GLU A 37 4.30 7.82 24.40
N GLY A 38 4.23 6.51 24.11
CA GLY A 38 4.63 5.44 25.01
C GLY A 38 3.46 4.84 25.79
N GLY A 39 3.67 3.64 26.33
CA GLY A 39 2.65 2.95 27.14
C GLY A 39 1.42 2.45 26.38
N GLY A 40 1.44 2.47 25.03
CA GLY A 40 0.28 2.18 24.19
C GLY A 40 -0.59 3.40 23.89
N VAL A 41 -0.11 4.60 24.23
CA VAL A 41 -0.76 5.87 23.88
C VAL A 41 -0.13 6.45 22.63
N TYR A 42 -0.98 6.94 21.73
CA TYR A 42 -0.60 7.55 20.46
C TYR A 42 -1.24 8.94 20.32
N SER A 43 -0.46 9.89 19.82
CA SER A 43 -0.95 11.17 19.34
C SER A 43 -1.21 11.09 17.85
N VAL A 44 -2.42 11.47 17.41
CA VAL A 44 -2.80 11.50 16.00
C VAL A 44 -3.09 12.93 15.57
N THR A 45 -2.29 13.44 14.65
CA THR A 45 -2.46 14.76 14.05
C THR A 45 -3.12 14.62 12.69
N THR A 46 -4.26 15.28 12.52
CA THR A 46 -5.05 15.30 11.28
C THR A 46 -4.63 16.43 10.34
N GLU A 47 -5.02 16.36 9.07
CA GLU A 47 -4.80 17.43 8.07
C GLU A 47 -5.32 18.81 8.52
N SER A 48 -6.37 18.82 9.35
CA SER A 48 -6.95 20.06 9.89
C SER A 48 -6.09 20.69 11.00
N GLY A 49 -4.95 20.07 11.36
CA GLY A 49 -4.09 20.48 12.46
C GLY A 49 -4.64 20.15 13.84
N SER A 50 -5.73 19.37 13.93
CA SER A 50 -6.26 18.89 15.20
C SER A 50 -5.52 17.64 15.63
N GLU A 51 -5.15 17.59 16.90
CA GLU A 51 -4.46 16.48 17.55
C GLU A 51 -5.41 15.76 18.51
N TYR A 52 -5.38 14.42 18.46
CA TYR A 52 -6.18 13.56 19.32
C TYR A 52 -5.30 12.50 19.98
N LEU A 53 -5.59 12.19 21.24
CA LEU A 53 -4.91 11.13 21.98
C LEU A 53 -5.73 9.84 21.89
N ILE A 54 -5.03 8.75 21.60
CA ILE A 54 -5.59 7.41 21.45
C ILE A 54 -4.90 6.50 22.47
N ASP A 55 -5.69 5.83 23.29
CA ASP A 55 -5.23 4.67 24.05
C ASP A 55 -5.56 3.41 23.25
N SER A 56 -4.54 2.80 22.63
CA SER A 56 -4.69 1.58 21.83
C SER A 56 -5.15 0.39 22.66
N ARG A 57 -4.80 0.33 23.95
CA ARG A 57 -5.09 -0.81 24.82
C ARG A 57 -6.53 -0.79 25.30
N GLU A 58 -7.04 0.38 25.63
CA GLU A 58 -8.43 0.57 26.04
C GLU A 58 -9.37 0.87 24.86
N GLY A 59 -8.84 1.10 23.66
CA GLY A 59 -9.61 1.46 22.46
C GLY A 59 -10.33 2.80 22.62
N ARG A 60 -9.68 3.78 23.27
CA ARG A 60 -10.27 5.10 23.57
C ARG A 60 -9.64 6.20 22.73
N CYS A 61 -10.44 7.19 22.36
CA CYS A 61 -9.96 8.36 21.63
C CYS A 61 -10.57 9.64 22.21
N THR A 62 -9.81 10.73 22.21
CA THR A 62 -10.29 12.06 22.64
C THR A 62 -11.04 12.83 21.54
N CYS A 63 -11.30 12.22 20.38
CA CYS A 63 -11.98 12.91 19.30
C CYS A 63 -13.49 13.04 19.57
N PRO A 64 -14.15 14.06 18.98
CA PRO A 64 -15.58 14.27 19.13
C PRO A 64 -16.41 13.05 18.69
N ASP A 65 -16.02 12.39 17.60
CA ASP A 65 -16.73 11.19 17.11
C ASP A 65 -16.80 10.08 18.16
N PHE A 66 -15.71 9.84 18.89
CA PHE A 66 -15.67 8.86 19.97
C PHE A 66 -16.47 9.34 21.18
N GLU A 67 -16.39 10.62 21.54
CA GLU A 67 -17.13 11.20 22.66
C GLU A 67 -18.65 11.09 22.48
N TYR A 68 -19.16 11.35 21.27
CA TYR A 68 -20.59 11.31 21.00
C TYR A 68 -21.12 9.90 20.70
N ASN A 69 -20.37 9.08 19.97
CA ASN A 69 -20.85 7.78 19.48
C ASN A 69 -20.35 6.59 20.32
N GLY A 70 -19.27 6.74 21.10
CA GLY A 70 -18.64 5.66 21.88
C GLY A 70 -18.14 4.47 21.04
N ALA A 71 -18.16 4.59 19.72
CA ALA A 71 -17.75 3.57 18.78
C ALA A 71 -16.28 3.75 18.39
N ARG A 72 -15.66 2.70 17.83
CA ARG A 72 -14.34 2.83 17.19
C ARG A 72 -14.44 3.96 16.16
N CYS A 73 -13.66 5.02 16.32
CA CYS A 73 -13.62 6.15 15.41
C CYS A 73 -12.57 5.91 14.31
N LYS A 74 -12.41 6.85 13.38
CA LYS A 74 -11.36 6.77 12.34
C LYS A 74 -9.94 6.80 12.92
N HIS A 75 -9.73 7.52 14.04
CA HIS A 75 -8.39 7.66 14.63
C HIS A 75 -7.91 6.38 15.32
N ILE A 76 -8.80 5.65 15.98
CA ILE A 76 -8.48 4.33 16.56
C ILE A 76 -8.07 3.37 15.45
N ARG A 77 -8.87 3.29 14.37
CA ARG A 77 -8.54 2.49 13.19
C ARG A 77 -7.21 2.88 12.57
N ARG A 78 -6.94 4.18 12.45
CA ARG A 78 -5.67 4.69 11.94
C ARG A 78 -4.48 4.15 12.72
N VAL A 79 -4.56 4.18 14.06
CA VAL A 79 -3.52 3.61 14.93
C VAL A 79 -3.40 2.12 14.70
N GLU A 80 -4.50 1.37 14.70
CA GLU A 80 -4.50 -0.08 14.52
C GLU A 80 -3.89 -0.51 13.18
N TYR A 81 -4.18 0.22 12.09
CA TYR A 81 -3.54 0.00 10.80
C TYR A 81 -2.06 0.39 10.81
N ALA A 82 -1.71 1.52 11.41
CA ALA A 82 -0.33 2.01 11.49
C ALA A 82 0.58 1.07 12.30
N THR A 83 0.06 0.48 13.38
CA THR A 83 0.77 -0.47 14.25
C THR A 83 0.71 -1.91 13.72
N GLY A 84 -0.10 -2.17 12.69
CA GLY A 84 -0.35 -3.51 12.17
C GLY A 84 -1.12 -4.41 13.15
N GLU A 85 -1.85 -3.84 14.10
CA GLU A 85 -2.86 -4.55 14.91
C GLU A 85 -4.06 -4.93 14.06
N GLN A 86 -4.41 -4.10 13.08
CA GLN A 86 -5.37 -4.41 12.03
C GLN A 86 -4.65 -4.47 10.68
N THR A 87 -4.96 -5.48 9.88
CA THR A 87 -4.42 -5.61 8.52
C THR A 87 -5.19 -4.70 7.57
N VAL A 88 -4.47 -3.97 6.72
CA VAL A 88 -5.05 -3.25 5.58
C VAL A 88 -5.82 -4.25 4.73
N PRO A 89 -7.13 -4.03 4.49
CA PRO A 89 -7.95 -4.93 3.68
C PRO A 89 -7.47 -5.01 2.23
N ASP A 90 -7.76 -6.13 1.57
CA ASP A 90 -7.42 -6.41 0.18
C ASP A 90 -8.16 -5.50 -0.82
N TRP A 91 -9.39 -5.09 -0.50
CA TRP A 91 -10.17 -4.16 -1.31
C TRP A 91 -9.62 -2.73 -1.29
N ALA A 92 -8.72 -2.40 -0.36
CA ALA A 92 -8.19 -1.05 -0.24
C ALA A 92 -7.19 -0.78 -1.38
N ASP A 93 -7.49 0.24 -2.18
CA ASP A 93 -6.58 0.73 -3.22
C ASP A 93 -5.28 1.25 -2.58
N SER A 94 -4.17 0.57 -2.84
CA SER A 94 -2.86 0.90 -2.28
C SER A 94 -2.38 2.30 -2.65
N ASP A 95 -2.79 2.83 -3.80
CA ASP A 95 -2.40 4.17 -4.25
C ASP A 95 -3.21 5.27 -3.52
N ALA A 96 -4.40 4.93 -3.02
CA ALA A 96 -5.24 5.83 -2.24
C ALA A 96 -4.86 5.85 -0.75
N ILE A 97 -4.12 4.84 -0.27
CA ILE A 97 -3.66 4.79 1.12
C ILE A 97 -2.70 5.96 1.37
N ASP A 98 -2.85 6.58 2.54
CA ASP A 98 -1.94 7.63 2.95
C ASP A 98 -0.50 7.11 3.00
N SER A 99 0.35 7.68 2.16
CA SER A 99 1.80 7.45 2.13
C SER A 99 2.51 7.58 3.48
N LEU A 100 1.94 8.32 4.44
CA LEU A 100 2.51 8.48 5.79
C LEU A 100 2.07 7.39 6.78
N LEU A 101 1.28 6.40 6.33
CA LEU A 101 0.76 5.34 7.19
C LEU A 101 1.91 4.54 7.82
N GLY A 102 2.04 4.62 9.14
CA GLY A 102 3.05 3.89 9.91
C GLY A 102 4.45 4.50 9.90
N GLU A 103 4.69 5.66 9.27
CA GLU A 103 6.04 6.26 9.16
C GLU A 103 6.71 6.52 10.51
N HIS A 104 5.92 6.88 11.53
CA HIS A 104 6.42 7.20 12.88
C HIS A 104 5.99 6.19 13.94
N ALA A 105 5.30 5.11 13.55
CA ALA A 105 4.96 4.03 14.47
C ALA A 105 6.15 3.10 14.68
N GLU A 106 6.36 2.59 15.90
CA GLU A 106 7.43 1.61 16.16
C GLU A 106 7.19 0.26 15.46
N ALA A 107 5.93 -0.03 15.16
CA ALA A 107 5.50 -1.19 14.39
C ALA A 107 5.11 -0.78 12.96
N SER A 108 5.08 -1.74 12.04
CA SER A 108 4.79 -1.48 10.62
C SER A 108 3.40 -1.98 10.22
N PRO A 109 2.72 -1.27 9.29
CA PRO A 109 1.45 -1.72 8.73
C PRO A 109 1.55 -3.11 8.10
N LYS A 110 0.47 -3.89 8.19
CA LYS A 110 0.36 -5.22 7.58
C LYS A 110 -0.72 -5.19 6.51
N VAL A 111 -0.44 -5.70 5.32
CA VAL A 111 -1.42 -5.84 4.24
C VAL A 111 -1.97 -7.26 4.24
N ALA A 112 -3.28 -7.42 4.07
CA ALA A 112 -3.89 -8.73 3.89
C ALA A 112 -3.37 -9.35 2.58
N ALA A 113 -2.72 -10.51 2.67
CA ALA A 113 -2.30 -11.26 1.50
C ALA A 113 -3.43 -12.19 1.07
N THR A 114 -4.08 -11.87 -0.06
CA THR A 114 -4.74 -12.90 -0.86
C THR A 114 -3.63 -13.69 -1.57
N ASP A 115 -3.75 -15.01 -1.59
CA ASP A 115 -2.90 -15.89 -2.36
C ASP A 115 -2.86 -15.40 -3.80
N GLY A 116 -1.73 -14.84 -4.23
CA GLY A 116 -1.49 -14.35 -5.57
C GLY A 116 -1.43 -15.49 -6.59
N GLY A 117 -2.54 -16.20 -6.76
CA GLY A 117 -2.76 -17.14 -7.85
C GLY A 117 -3.08 -16.34 -9.10
N ASP A 118 -2.08 -16.19 -9.96
CA ASP A 118 -2.25 -15.63 -11.29
C ASP A 118 -3.33 -16.43 -12.05
N VAL A 119 -4.45 -15.80 -12.39
CA VAL A 119 -5.50 -16.45 -13.19
C VAL A 119 -5.11 -16.29 -14.65
N ILE A 120 -4.32 -17.24 -15.14
CA ILE A 120 -4.11 -17.38 -16.58
C ILE A 120 -5.44 -17.75 -17.23
N VAL A 121 -5.93 -16.89 -18.12
CA VAL A 121 -7.04 -17.24 -19.01
C VAL A 121 -6.47 -18.14 -20.09
N ALA A 122 -6.70 -19.44 -19.95
CA ALA A 122 -6.33 -20.41 -20.99
C ALA A 122 -7.34 -20.32 -22.13
N ASP A 123 -7.00 -19.57 -23.19
CA ASP A 123 -7.54 -19.85 -24.52
C ASP A 123 -6.94 -21.16 -25.05
N ASP A 124 -7.68 -21.88 -25.91
CA ASP A 124 -7.47 -23.29 -26.34
C ASP A 124 -6.15 -23.55 -27.11
N ASP A 125 -5.24 -22.57 -27.18
CA ASP A 125 -3.92 -22.67 -27.82
C ASP A 125 -2.79 -22.12 -26.93
N GLY A 126 -3.01 -21.98 -25.62
CA GLY A 126 -2.02 -21.46 -24.67
C GLY A 126 -0.82 -22.40 -24.48
N MET A 127 0.31 -22.10 -25.10
CA MET A 127 1.60 -22.65 -24.67
C MET A 127 2.09 -21.87 -23.45
N ILE A 128 2.41 -22.57 -22.36
CA ILE A 128 3.18 -22.01 -21.26
C ILE A 128 4.57 -21.75 -21.83
N LEU A 129 4.90 -20.48 -22.07
CA LEU A 129 6.29 -20.09 -22.17
C LEU A 129 6.79 -20.08 -20.73
N ASP A 130 7.55 -21.11 -20.35
CA ASP A 130 8.36 -21.03 -19.13
C ASP A 130 9.13 -19.71 -19.23
N SER A 131 8.91 -18.79 -18.30
CA SER A 131 9.63 -17.52 -18.21
C SER A 131 11.06 -17.72 -17.70
N ASP A 132 11.70 -18.78 -18.18
CA ASP A 132 13.12 -19.06 -18.02
C ASP A 132 13.80 -18.81 -19.36
N ASP A 133 13.62 -17.61 -19.93
CA ASP A 133 14.53 -17.03 -20.91
C ASP A 133 15.85 -16.64 -20.20
N THR A 134 16.43 -17.57 -19.45
CA THR A 134 17.86 -17.53 -19.18
C THR A 134 18.53 -18.04 -20.44
N ASN A 135 19.33 -17.20 -21.09
CA ASN A 135 20.28 -17.71 -22.07
C ASN A 135 21.15 -18.78 -21.36
N GLU A 136 20.89 -20.05 -21.66
CA GLU A 136 21.43 -21.23 -20.96
C GLU A 136 22.96 -21.37 -21.07
N GLU A 137 23.66 -20.39 -21.67
CA GLU A 137 25.12 -20.41 -21.76
C GLU A 137 25.87 -19.63 -20.66
N ASN A 138 25.20 -18.81 -19.85
CA ASN A 138 25.82 -18.10 -18.72
C ASN A 138 24.86 -17.69 -17.59
N GLY A 139 23.56 -17.98 -17.69
CA GLY A 139 22.56 -17.64 -16.67
C GLY A 139 22.35 -16.14 -16.48
N ARG A 140 22.67 -15.32 -17.49
CA ARG A 140 22.54 -13.85 -17.47
C ARG A 140 21.36 -13.37 -18.32
N PRO A 141 20.76 -12.21 -18.00
CA PRO A 141 19.65 -11.63 -18.77
C PRO A 141 20.05 -11.19 -20.18
N ASP A 142 19.09 -11.14 -21.10
CA ASP A 142 19.29 -10.70 -22.49
C ASP A 142 19.63 -9.21 -22.64
N ASP A 143 19.29 -8.37 -21.66
CA ASP A 143 19.66 -6.94 -21.61
C ASP A 143 21.07 -6.71 -21.03
N CYS A 144 21.78 -7.77 -20.61
CA CYS A 144 23.17 -7.74 -20.14
C CYS A 144 24.16 -7.77 -21.32
N GLN A 145 24.02 -6.85 -22.29
CA GLN A 145 24.83 -6.80 -23.53
C GLN A 145 26.07 -5.91 -23.44
N CYS A 146 26.43 -5.44 -22.23
CA CYS A 146 27.58 -4.57 -22.05
C CYS A 146 28.88 -5.39 -21.89
N TRP A 147 29.85 -5.17 -22.76
CA TRP A 147 31.23 -5.62 -22.54
C TRP A 147 32.12 -4.40 -22.38
N ASP A 148 32.60 -4.16 -21.17
CA ASP A 148 33.75 -3.28 -20.94
C ASP A 148 34.82 -4.12 -20.22
N PRO A 149 35.90 -4.51 -20.92
CA PRO A 149 36.97 -5.36 -20.35
C PRO A 149 37.84 -4.63 -19.32
N ASP A 150 37.80 -3.30 -19.25
CA ASP A 150 38.54 -2.48 -18.29
C ASP A 150 37.67 -2.10 -17.07
N SER A 151 36.37 -2.44 -17.10
CA SER A 151 35.47 -2.24 -15.97
C SER A 151 35.56 -3.38 -14.95
N GLU A 152 35.99 -3.07 -13.73
CA GLU A 152 35.92 -3.98 -12.58
C GLU A 152 34.47 -4.15 -12.05
N LEU A 153 33.48 -3.55 -12.72
CA LEU A 153 32.08 -3.51 -12.29
C LEU A 153 31.14 -3.87 -13.45
N PRO A 154 30.07 -4.65 -13.20
CA PRO A 154 29.07 -4.97 -14.22
C PRO A 154 28.19 -3.75 -14.55
N CYS A 155 27.56 -3.74 -15.73
CA CYS A 155 26.52 -2.75 -15.99
C CYS A 155 25.28 -2.97 -15.10
N PHE A 156 24.50 -1.91 -14.99
CA PHE A 156 23.32 -1.83 -14.12
C PHE A 156 22.34 -3.02 -14.25
N PRO A 157 22.01 -3.51 -15.47
CA PRO A 157 21.17 -4.70 -15.61
C PRO A 157 21.74 -5.95 -14.91
N CYS A 158 23.04 -6.22 -15.03
CA CYS A 158 23.64 -7.41 -14.41
C CYS A 158 23.87 -7.21 -12.89
N TRP A 159 24.11 -5.97 -12.42
CA TRP A 159 24.19 -5.68 -10.99
C TRP A 159 22.84 -5.90 -10.28
N ARG A 160 21.73 -5.52 -10.92
CA ARG A 160 20.37 -5.76 -10.42
C ARG A 160 20.11 -7.24 -10.14
N GLU A 161 20.64 -8.11 -10.99
CA GLU A 161 20.50 -9.57 -10.87
C GLU A 161 21.60 -10.23 -10.02
N GLY A 162 22.44 -9.44 -9.33
CA GLY A 162 23.41 -9.96 -8.36
C GLY A 162 24.77 -10.36 -8.93
N PHE A 163 25.04 -10.12 -10.21
CA PHE A 163 26.38 -10.29 -10.79
C PHE A 163 27.32 -9.18 -10.29
N ARG A 164 28.60 -9.52 -10.11
CA ARG A 164 29.64 -8.58 -9.65
C ARG A 164 30.80 -8.42 -10.63
N GLU A 165 30.72 -9.04 -11.80
CA GLU A 165 31.73 -9.00 -12.86
C GLU A 165 31.06 -8.69 -14.21
N SER A 166 31.75 -7.97 -15.09
CA SER A 166 31.27 -7.63 -16.45
C SER A 166 30.93 -8.88 -17.27
N ASN A 167 30.10 -8.76 -18.32
CA ASN A 167 29.72 -9.91 -19.14
C ASN A 167 30.87 -10.25 -20.11
N PRO A 168 31.61 -11.37 -19.92
CA PRO A 168 32.75 -11.69 -20.76
C PRO A 168 32.36 -12.14 -22.18
N LYS A 169 31.07 -12.38 -22.44
CA LYS A 169 30.53 -12.82 -23.73
C LYS A 169 29.73 -11.74 -24.46
N ALA A 170 29.61 -10.52 -23.92
CA ALA A 170 28.94 -9.45 -24.64
C ALA A 170 29.79 -9.03 -25.84
N THR A 171 29.17 -8.98 -27.02
CA THR A 171 29.78 -8.50 -28.25
C THR A 171 29.31 -7.08 -28.50
N ASP A 172 30.23 -6.16 -28.86
CA ASP A 172 29.88 -4.85 -29.40
C ASP A 172 29.09 -5.06 -30.71
N ASP A 173 27.78 -4.81 -30.70
CA ASP A 173 26.96 -4.64 -31.90
C ASP A 173 26.48 -3.18 -31.98
#